data_AF-A0A389MPV2-F1
#
_entry.id   AF-A0A389MPV2-F1
#
_cell.length_a   1.000
_cell.length_b   1.000
_cell.length_c   1.000
_cell.angle_alpha   90.00
_cell.angle_beta   90.00
_cell.angle_gamma   90.00
#
_symmetry.space_group_name_H-M   'P 1'
#
loop_
_entity.id
_entity.type
_entity.pdbx_description
1 polymer ?
#
loop_
_entity_poly.entity_id
_entity_poly.type
_entity_poly.pdbx_seq_one_letter_code
_entity_poly.pdbx_strand_id
1 'polypeptide(L)'
;MSGSDTSATAVYEDLGGQRRKFQLSVGAIGELERRCNAGIGLILVRLSAHHFYAVDVLEPIRLGLVGGGLTPAEAEALMRFNVFERPLAEHIGLAARIVQASVSGVPEPGKSTTEGTSDPAAPATSPSSIPPAA
;
A
#
# COMPACT_ATOMS: atom_id res chain seq x y z
N MET A 1 -19.26 -16.69 -12.71
CA MET A 1 -17.94 -16.54 -12.05
C MET A 1 -18.19 -15.73 -10.80
N SER A 2 -18.15 -16.36 -9.63
CA SER A 2 -18.35 -15.66 -8.35
C SER A 2 -17.24 -14.61 -8.23
N GLY A 3 -17.62 -13.32 -8.25
CA GLY A 3 -16.66 -12.24 -8.12
C GLY A 3 -15.95 -12.39 -6.78
N SER A 4 -14.63 -12.57 -6.80
CA SER A 4 -13.83 -12.57 -5.58
C SER A 4 -14.11 -11.26 -4.84
N ASP A 5 -14.59 -11.36 -3.61
CA ASP A 5 -14.82 -10.19 -2.77
C ASP A 5 -13.47 -9.52 -2.53
N THR A 6 -13.20 -8.49 -3.33
CA THR A 6 -11.92 -7.77 -3.33
C THR A 6 -12.07 -6.45 -2.56
N SER A 7 -13.17 -6.29 -1.82
CA SER A 7 -13.43 -5.11 -0.98
C SER A 7 -12.34 -4.91 0.08
N ALA A 8 -11.69 -6.00 0.52
CA ALA A 8 -10.57 -5.97 1.44
C ALA A 8 -9.36 -5.15 0.97
N THR A 9 -9.25 -4.77 -0.31
CA THR A 9 -8.14 -3.92 -0.80
C THR A 9 -8.60 -2.54 -1.27
N ALA A 10 -9.86 -2.19 -1.05
CA ALA A 10 -10.42 -0.92 -1.49
C ALA A 10 -10.13 0.22 -0.49
N VAL A 11 -9.57 1.31 -1.01
CA VAL A 11 -9.31 2.54 -0.26
C VAL A 11 -10.33 3.60 -0.68
N TYR A 12 -10.87 4.35 0.27
CA TYR A 12 -11.85 5.42 -0.01
C TYR A 12 -11.32 6.76 0.47
N GLU A 13 -11.03 7.66 -0.48
CA GLU A 13 -10.39 8.95 -0.19
C GLU A 13 -11.03 10.07 -1.01
N ASP A 14 -10.93 11.29 -0.51
CA ASP A 14 -11.41 12.47 -1.22
C ASP A 14 -10.37 12.91 -2.26
N LEU A 15 -10.81 13.01 -3.51
CA LEU A 15 -10.02 13.57 -4.60
C LEU A 15 -10.94 14.45 -5.43
N GLY A 16 -10.61 15.72 -5.67
CA GLY A 16 -11.49 16.63 -6.42
C GLY A 16 -12.87 16.85 -5.77
N GLY A 17 -12.91 16.90 -4.44
CA GLY A 17 -14.13 17.24 -3.68
C GLY A 17 -15.19 16.15 -3.59
N GLN A 18 -14.90 14.91 -4.01
CA GLN A 18 -15.78 13.78 -3.74
C GLN A 18 -15.00 12.55 -3.28
N ARG A 19 -15.63 11.76 -2.42
CA ARG A 19 -15.11 10.51 -1.91
C ARG A 19 -15.11 9.46 -3.02
N ARG A 20 -13.93 8.96 -3.38
CA ARG A 20 -13.70 8.04 -4.48
C ARG A 20 -13.13 6.73 -3.98
N LYS A 21 -13.50 5.65 -4.65
CA LYS A 21 -12.95 4.32 -4.44
C LYS A 21 -11.68 4.18 -5.26
N PHE A 22 -10.62 3.71 -4.62
CA PHE A 22 -9.35 3.34 -5.24
C PHE A 22 -9.08 1.88 -4.95
N GLN A 23 -8.73 1.12 -5.98
CA GLN A 23 -8.44 -0.30 -5.83
C GLN A 23 -7.51 -0.76 -6.94
N LEU A 24 -6.40 -1.40 -6.59
CA LEU A 24 -5.57 -2.10 -7.58
C LEU A 24 -6.10 -3.53 -7.72
N SER A 25 -6.64 -3.85 -8.89
CA SER A 25 -6.95 -5.24 -9.24
C SER A 25 -5.65 -6.03 -9.46
N VAL A 26 -5.71 -7.35 -9.36
CA VAL A 26 -4.53 -8.22 -9.59
C VAL A 26 -3.90 -7.97 -10.96
N GLY A 27 -4.72 -7.73 -12.00
CA GLY A 27 -4.23 -7.37 -13.34
C GLY A 27 -3.58 -5.99 -13.42
N ALA A 28 -4.05 -5.03 -12.60
CA ALA A 28 -3.47 -3.69 -12.53
C ALA A 28 -2.11 -3.67 -11.81
N ILE A 29 -1.84 -4.62 -10.91
CA ILE A 29 -0.54 -4.72 -10.23
C ILE A 29 0.57 -5.00 -11.26
N GLY A 30 0.40 -5.97 -12.15
CA GLY A 30 1.41 -6.27 -13.17
C GLY A 30 1.64 -5.10 -14.15
N GLU A 31 0.59 -4.36 -14.49
CA GLU A 31 0.72 -3.14 -15.29
C GLU A 31 1.47 -2.03 -14.53
N LEU A 32 1.19 -1.86 -13.24
CA LEU A 32 1.90 -0.91 -12.39
C LEU A 32 3.39 -1.25 -12.31
N GLU A 33 3.73 -2.51 -12.07
CA GLU A 33 5.12 -2.98 -12.00
C GLU A 33 5.88 -2.72 -13.31
N ARG A 34 5.21 -2.95 -14.45
CA ARG A 34 5.75 -2.68 -15.78
C ARG A 34 6.01 -1.20 -16.02
N ARG A 35 5.11 -0.31 -15.57
CA ARG A 35 5.26 1.15 -15.70
C ARG A 35 6.34 1.72 -14.79
N CYS A 36 6.40 1.24 -13.55
CA CYS A 36 7.41 1.65 -12.57
C CYS A 36 8.76 0.96 -12.75
N ASN A 37 8.83 -0.06 -13.61
CA ASN A 37 10.00 -0.92 -13.80
C ASN A 37 10.55 -1.45 -12.46
N ALA A 38 9.64 -1.90 -11.60
CA ALA A 38 9.93 -2.34 -10.24
C ALA A 38 8.80 -3.25 -9.73
N GLY A 39 9.13 -4.25 -8.91
CA GLY A 39 8.10 -5.05 -8.24
C GLY A 39 7.32 -4.23 -7.21
N ILE A 40 6.08 -4.64 -6.91
CA ILE A 40 5.14 -3.89 -6.07
C ILE A 40 5.70 -3.57 -4.67
N GLY A 41 6.47 -4.49 -4.09
CA GLY A 41 7.14 -4.26 -2.81
C GLY A 41 8.21 -3.16 -2.85
N LEU A 42 8.97 -3.07 -3.96
CA LEU A 42 9.96 -2.01 -4.13
C LEU A 42 9.30 -0.65 -4.35
N ILE A 43 8.19 -0.62 -5.10
CA ILE A 43 7.37 0.60 -5.27
C ILE A 43 6.89 1.11 -3.91
N LEU A 44 6.37 0.22 -3.06
CA LEU A 44 5.92 0.56 -1.71
C LEU A 44 7.06 1.12 -0.84
N VAL A 45 8.24 0.50 -0.87
CA VAL A 45 9.43 0.96 -0.13
C VAL A 45 9.86 2.34 -0.63
N ARG A 46 9.90 2.57 -1.95
CA ARG A 46 10.25 3.87 -2.52
C ARG A 46 9.29 4.98 -2.10
N LEU A 47 7.99 4.70 -2.12
CA LEU A 47 6.96 5.62 -1.64
C LEU A 47 7.13 5.95 -0.16
N SER A 48 7.36 4.93 0.67
CA SER A 48 7.47 5.07 2.13
C SER A 48 8.76 5.76 2.56
N ALA A 49 9.87 5.51 1.86
CA ALA A 49 11.18 6.07 2.15
C ALA A 49 11.47 7.38 1.40
N HIS A 50 10.48 7.93 0.68
CA HIS A 50 10.63 9.11 -0.17
C HIS A 50 11.72 9.01 -1.27
N HIS A 51 12.00 7.80 -1.75
CA HIS A 51 12.87 7.52 -2.91
C HIS A 51 12.06 7.24 -4.19
N PHE A 52 10.85 7.79 -4.27
CA PHE A 52 9.92 7.53 -5.38
C PHE A 52 10.27 8.35 -6.63
N TYR A 53 9.96 7.76 -7.78
CA TYR A 53 9.81 8.50 -9.03
C TYR A 53 8.38 9.01 -9.17
N ALA A 54 8.17 10.00 -10.05
CA ALA A 54 6.82 10.50 -10.31
C ALA A 54 5.83 9.39 -10.73
N VAL A 55 6.29 8.41 -11.51
CA VAL A 55 5.48 7.27 -11.93
C VAL A 55 5.00 6.41 -10.76
N ASP A 56 5.82 6.28 -9.70
CA ASP A 56 5.48 5.53 -8.49
C ASP A 56 4.33 6.20 -7.73
N VAL A 57 4.09 7.50 -7.93
CA VAL A 57 2.99 8.24 -7.29
C VAL A 57 1.77 8.31 -8.22
N LEU A 58 1.97 8.63 -9.50
CA LEU A 58 0.88 8.93 -10.42
C LEU A 58 0.13 7.67 -10.89
N GLU A 59 0.85 6.58 -11.20
CA GLU A 59 0.22 5.38 -11.75
C GLU A 59 -0.64 4.61 -10.74
N PRO A 60 -0.26 4.45 -9.45
CA PRO A 60 -1.16 3.83 -8.48
C PRO A 60 -2.48 4.56 -8.33
N ILE A 61 -2.49 5.90 -8.40
CA ILE A 61 -3.71 6.70 -8.30
C ILE A 61 -4.58 6.48 -9.54
N ARG A 62 -4.00 6.59 -10.74
CA ARG A 62 -4.73 6.40 -12.01
C ARG A 62 -5.29 4.98 -12.13
N LEU A 63 -4.45 3.95 -11.92
CA LEU A 63 -4.86 2.55 -11.96
C LEU A 63 -5.84 2.21 -10.83
N GLY A 64 -5.65 2.81 -9.65
CA GLY A 64 -6.55 2.68 -8.51
C GLY A 64 -7.94 3.21 -8.80
N LEU A 65 -8.08 4.38 -9.45
CA LEU A 65 -9.38 4.91 -9.87
C LEU A 65 -10.08 3.97 -10.86
N VAL A 66 -9.33 3.42 -11.83
CA VAL A 66 -9.88 2.49 -12.81
C VAL A 66 -10.36 1.20 -12.14
N GLY A 67 -9.55 0.61 -11.25
CA GLY A 67 -9.98 -0.57 -10.48
C GLY A 67 -11.06 -0.27 -9.44
N GLY A 68 -11.23 1.01 -9.07
CA GLY A 68 -12.34 1.52 -8.27
C GLY A 68 -13.68 1.64 -9.02
N GLY A 69 -13.68 1.42 -10.34
CA GLY A 69 -14.88 1.39 -11.18
C GLY A 69 -15.01 2.54 -12.17
N LEU A 70 -14.05 3.47 -12.21
CA LEU A 70 -14.05 4.54 -13.22
C LEU A 70 -13.52 4.02 -14.55
N THR A 71 -13.97 4.62 -15.65
CA THR A 71 -13.38 4.37 -16.96
C THR A 71 -11.96 4.98 -17.05
N PRO A 72 -11.08 4.48 -17.93
CA PRO A 72 -9.76 5.07 -18.13
C PRO A 72 -9.79 6.56 -18.49
N ALA A 73 -10.79 6.99 -19.26
CA ALA A 73 -10.95 8.39 -19.64
C ALA A 73 -11.34 9.29 -18.46
N GLU A 74 -12.24 8.82 -17.59
CA GLU A 74 -12.62 9.55 -16.37
C GLU A 74 -11.46 9.64 -15.38
N ALA A 75 -10.71 8.54 -15.21
CA ALA A 75 -9.51 8.54 -14.36
C ALA A 75 -8.47 9.54 -14.87
N GLU A 76 -8.21 9.58 -16.18
CA GLU A 76 -7.27 10.52 -16.80
C GLU A 76 -7.71 11.98 -16.63
N ALA A 77 -9.01 12.26 -16.79
CA ALA A 77 -9.55 13.59 -16.54
C ALA A 77 -9.35 14.02 -15.08
N LEU A 78 -9.62 13.13 -14.11
CA LEU A 78 -9.39 13.43 -12.69
C LEU A 78 -7.92 13.67 -12.37
N MET A 79 -7.02 12.86 -12.92
CA MET A 79 -5.58 13.05 -12.77
C MET A 79 -5.15 14.42 -13.28
N ARG A 80 -5.61 14.82 -14.47
CA ARG A 80 -5.28 16.12 -15.05
C ARG A 80 -5.70 17.29 -14.17
N PHE A 81 -6.96 17.31 -13.72
CA PHE A 81 -7.52 18.46 -13.02
C PHE A 81 -7.23 18.49 -11.51
N ASN A 82 -6.85 17.36 -10.90
CA ASN A 82 -6.74 17.26 -9.45
C ASN A 82 -5.37 16.76 -8.95
N VAL A 83 -4.52 16.24 -9.84
CA VAL A 83 -3.23 15.66 -9.46
C VAL A 83 -2.07 16.36 -10.18
N PHE A 84 -2.13 16.52 -11.50
CA PHE A 84 -0.99 17.08 -12.26
C PHE A 84 -0.74 18.57 -12.02
N GLU A 85 -1.76 19.33 -11.62
CA GLU A 85 -1.65 20.76 -11.30
C GLU A 85 -1.26 21.03 -9.83
N ARG A 86 -0.99 19.99 -9.05
CA ARG A 86 -0.66 20.06 -7.63
C ARG A 86 0.78 19.58 -7.39
N PRO A 87 1.43 20.02 -6.29
CA PRO A 87 2.70 19.45 -5.85
C PRO A 87 2.59 17.93 -5.65
N LEU A 88 3.52 17.17 -6.23
CA LEU A 88 3.54 15.70 -6.14
C LEU A 88 3.52 15.18 -4.70
N ALA A 89 4.10 15.96 -3.77
CA ALA A 89 4.15 15.63 -2.35
C ALA A 89 2.77 15.41 -1.71
N GLU A 90 1.75 16.13 -2.18
CA GLU A 90 0.37 16.00 -1.67
C GLU A 90 -0.22 14.61 -1.97
N HIS A 91 0.30 13.91 -2.98
CA HIS A 91 -0.25 12.66 -3.49
C HIS A 91 0.52 11.42 -3.06
N ILE A 92 1.72 11.56 -2.49
CA ILE A 92 2.55 10.43 -2.03
C ILE A 92 1.78 9.57 -1.03
N GLY A 93 1.13 10.20 -0.04
CA GLY A 93 0.40 9.49 1.00
C GLY A 93 -0.83 8.73 0.48
N LEU A 94 -1.45 9.21 -0.60
CA LEU A 94 -2.55 8.51 -1.27
C LEU A 94 -2.00 7.31 -2.07
N ALA A 95 -0.96 7.50 -2.86
CA ALA A 95 -0.32 6.44 -3.62
C ALA A 95 0.19 5.31 -2.71
N ALA A 96 0.87 5.66 -1.61
CA ALA A 96 1.36 4.70 -0.63
C ALA A 96 0.23 3.87 -0.01
N ARG A 97 -0.91 4.50 0.35
CA ARG A 97 -2.08 3.80 0.88
C ARG A 97 -2.69 2.83 -0.14
N ILE A 98 -2.82 3.24 -1.40
CA ILE A 98 -3.35 2.39 -2.47
C ILE A 98 -2.46 1.15 -2.67
N VAL A 99 -1.14 1.37 -2.76
CA VAL A 99 -0.17 0.27 -2.92
C VAL A 99 -0.16 -0.62 -1.68
N GLN A 100 -0.11 -0.07 -0.47
CA GLN A 100 -0.15 -0.82 0.79
C GLN A 100 -1.41 -1.69 0.89
N ALA A 101 -2.59 -1.12 0.59
CA ALA A 101 -3.85 -1.84 0.61
C ALA A 101 -3.88 -3.00 -0.38
N SER A 102 -3.23 -2.86 -1.54
CA SER A 102 -3.11 -3.96 -2.51
C SER A 102 -2.22 -5.11 -2.04
N VAL A 103 -1.23 -4.82 -1.18
CA VAL A 103 -0.27 -5.81 -0.67
C VAL A 103 -0.76 -6.48 0.61
N SER A 104 -1.33 -5.71 1.54
CA SER A 104 -1.66 -6.19 2.89
C SER A 104 -3.16 -6.27 3.17
N GLY A 105 -4.01 -5.81 2.24
CA GLY A 105 -5.40 -5.52 2.54
C GLY A 105 -5.56 -4.28 3.43
N VAL A 106 -6.80 -3.88 3.61
CA VAL A 106 -7.25 -2.84 4.53
C VAL A 106 -7.76 -3.54 5.78
N PRO A 107 -7.25 -3.22 6.98
CA PRO A 107 -7.76 -3.81 8.21
C PRO A 107 -9.22 -3.42 8.41
N GLU A 108 -10.06 -4.41 8.72
CA GLU A 108 -11.47 -4.18 9.07
C GLU A 108 -11.57 -3.27 10.31
N PRO A 109 -12.46 -2.26 10.30
CA PRO A 109 -12.67 -1.41 11.47
C PRO A 109 -13.23 -2.25 12.62
N GLY A 110 -12.36 -2.63 13.56
CA GLY A 110 -12.71 -3.43 14.75
C GLY A 110 -11.77 -4.60 15.07
N LYS A 111 -10.86 -4.98 14.17
CA LYS A 111 -9.76 -5.89 14.51
C LYS A 111 -8.49 -5.08 14.73
N SER A 112 -8.29 -4.60 15.96
CA SER A 112 -6.96 -4.26 16.42
C SER A 112 -6.07 -5.49 16.26
N THR A 113 -4.98 -5.37 15.50
CA THR A 113 -3.89 -6.34 15.49
C THR A 113 -3.21 -6.31 16.87
N THR A 114 -3.77 -7.03 17.83
CA THR A 114 -3.01 -7.50 18.99
C THR A 114 -2.34 -8.80 18.61
N GLU A 115 -1.05 -8.75 18.31
CA GLU A 115 -0.05 -9.68 18.87
C GLU A 115 1.35 -9.26 18.39
N GLY A 116 1.81 -8.14 18.94
CA GLY A 116 3.18 -8.04 19.40
C GLY A 116 3.16 -8.16 20.92
N THR A 117 3.06 -9.38 21.45
CA THR A 117 3.47 -9.60 22.84
C THR A 117 4.98 -9.71 22.83
N SER A 118 5.62 -8.57 23.06
CA SER A 118 6.88 -8.56 23.78
C SER A 118 6.60 -9.21 25.13
N ASP A 119 7.11 -10.41 25.38
CA ASP A 119 7.25 -10.90 26.75
C ASP A 119 8.46 -10.18 27.38
N PRO A 120 8.30 -9.38 28.46
CA PRO A 120 9.40 -9.06 29.33
C PRO A 120 9.31 -10.02 30.53
N ALA A 121 9.95 -11.18 30.41
CA ALA A 121 10.14 -12.08 31.55
C ALA A 121 11.51 -12.77 31.47
N ALA A 122 12.55 -12.04 31.84
CA ALA A 122 13.64 -12.64 32.64
C ALA A 122 13.27 -12.43 34.12
N PRO A 123 13.78 -13.19 35.12
CA PRO A 123 14.93 -14.11 35.07
C PRO A 123 14.75 -15.46 35.83
N ALA A 124 15.66 -16.44 35.62
CA ALA A 124 16.24 -17.28 36.68
C ALA A 124 17.24 -18.32 36.13
N THR A 125 18.53 -17.97 36.27
CA THR A 125 19.67 -18.79 36.74
C THR A 125 19.55 -20.33 36.85
N SER A 126 20.50 -21.08 36.26
CA SER A 126 21.53 -21.93 36.93
C SER A 126 22.17 -22.94 35.94
N PRO A 127 23.30 -23.62 36.27
CA PRO A 127 24.67 -23.12 36.25
C PRO A 127 25.54 -23.81 35.19
N SER A 128 26.71 -23.23 34.96
CA SER A 128 27.79 -23.71 34.09
C SER A 128 28.45 -24.98 34.64
N SER A 129 28.72 -25.96 33.79
CA SER A 129 29.61 -27.09 34.08
C SER A 129 30.67 -27.20 32.98
N ILE A 130 31.87 -26.68 33.26
CA ILE A 130 33.11 -27.01 32.56
C ILE A 130 34.03 -27.66 33.60
N PRO A 131 34.50 -28.90 33.43
CA PRO A 131 35.54 -29.47 34.28
C PRO A 131 36.93 -28.96 33.86
N PRO A 132 37.87 -28.69 34.79
CA PRO A 132 39.25 -28.38 34.46
C PRO A 132 40.05 -29.65 34.16
N ALA A 133 40.96 -29.55 33.18
CA ALA A 133 41.99 -30.54 32.91
C ALA A 133 43.06 -30.52 34.01
N ALA A 134 43.56 -31.70 34.38
CA ALA A 134 44.72 -31.90 35.24
C ALA A 134 46.01 -32.01 34.42
#